data_AF-A0A1H4Q8J5-F1
#
_entry.id   AF-A0A1H4Q8J5-F1
#
_cell.length_a   1.000
_cell.length_b   1.000
_cell.length_c   1.000
_cell.angle_alpha   90.00
_cell.angle_beta   90.00
_cell.angle_gamma   90.00
#
_symmetry.space_group_name_H-M   'P 1'
#
loop_
_entity.id
_entity.type
_entity.pdbx_description
1 polymer ?
#
loop_
_entity_poly.entity_id
_entity_poly.type
_entity_poly.pdbx_seq_one_letter_code
_entity_poly.pdbx_strand_id
1 'polypeptide(L)'
;MPPPRDRSGDWGQVRLHVVTGKGGTGKSTVAAALALALASSGRNVLLCEVEGRQGIARMFDVDPLPYEERRIAKGAPDAGGRAGQVHALHIDPESALLEYLAMYYKLGRAGKALDRFGVIDFATTIAPGVRDVLLTGKVYEAVQRPRAGRRKEQITYDAVVLDAPPTGRISQFLGVNSELAGLARVGPIKNQADNIMELLRSPRTAVHLVTILEEMPVQETSDGIAELRSAGLPVGGVVVNLVRPRDLGDAALAQVRDEQVDQAAVASDLTRAKVDVDAGLVESLLQEGRDHAVRRLLEDQQRALVAEEGVPTYELPRIAGGIDRGALVELAQLLRKQGLA
;
A
#
# COMPACT_ATOMS: atom_id res chain seq x y z
N MET A 1 13.79 2.89 28.63
CA MET A 1 12.38 3.08 28.22
C MET A 1 12.38 4.15 27.14
N PRO A 2 11.96 3.86 25.89
CA PRO A 2 11.91 4.91 24.88
C PRO A 2 10.85 5.95 25.28
N PRO A 3 11.06 7.24 24.97
CA PRO A 3 10.10 8.29 25.30
C PRO A 3 8.76 8.03 24.60
N PRO A 4 7.63 8.47 25.19
CA PRO A 4 6.33 8.35 24.55
C PRO A 4 6.36 9.10 23.21
N ARG A 5 6.13 8.38 22.10
CA ARG A 5 6.01 8.98 20.77
C ARG A 5 4.84 9.96 20.76
N ASP A 6 5.06 11.14 20.20
CA ASP A 6 4.02 12.17 20.02
C ASP A 6 2.82 11.58 19.24
N ARG A 7 1.62 12.09 19.51
CA ARG A 7 0.33 11.59 18.98
C ARG A 7 0.19 11.73 17.44
N SER A 8 1.22 12.18 16.74
CA SER A 8 1.21 12.44 15.30
C SER A 8 1.65 11.25 14.42
N GLY A 9 2.04 10.11 15.02
CA GLY A 9 2.63 8.99 14.28
C GLY A 9 3.97 9.35 13.63
N ASP A 10 4.60 8.39 12.97
CA ASP A 10 5.90 8.57 12.32
C ASP A 10 5.82 9.55 11.12
N TRP A 11 4.60 9.87 10.64
CA TRP A 11 4.35 10.54 9.35
C TRP A 11 3.42 11.76 9.44
N GLY A 12 3.38 12.48 10.56
CA GLY A 12 2.40 13.56 10.83
C GLY A 12 2.35 14.73 9.83
N GLN A 13 3.40 14.94 9.03
CA GLN A 13 3.48 15.97 7.98
C GLN A 13 3.15 15.44 6.56
N VAL A 14 3.04 14.12 6.41
CA VAL A 14 2.75 13.47 5.13
C VAL A 14 1.28 13.65 4.78
N ARG A 15 1.03 13.98 3.52
CA ARG A 15 -0.32 14.11 2.94
C ARG A 15 -0.54 13.16 1.78
N LEU A 16 0.52 12.63 1.17
CA LEU A 16 0.46 11.62 0.13
C LEU A 16 1.22 10.37 0.59
N HIS A 17 0.50 9.30 0.87
CA HIS A 17 1.05 7.99 1.17
C HIS A 17 0.96 7.13 -0.09
N VAL A 18 2.09 6.79 -0.68
CA VAL A 18 2.15 5.88 -1.82
C VAL A 18 2.43 4.49 -1.29
N VAL A 19 1.58 3.51 -1.59
CA VAL A 19 1.76 2.12 -1.15
C VAL A 19 2.12 1.29 -2.38
N THR A 20 3.31 0.69 -2.37
CA THR A 20 3.81 -0.21 -3.43
C THR A 20 4.23 -1.56 -2.85
N GLY A 21 4.74 -2.48 -3.66
CA GLY A 21 5.11 -3.84 -3.27
C GLY A 21 5.11 -4.79 -4.47
N LYS A 22 5.77 -5.94 -4.37
CA LYS A 22 5.67 -7.00 -5.39
C LYS A 22 4.21 -7.42 -5.60
N GLY A 23 3.86 -7.88 -6.80
CA GLY A 23 2.55 -8.47 -7.06
C GLY A 23 2.24 -9.61 -6.08
N GLY A 24 1.10 -9.55 -5.40
CA GLY A 24 0.67 -10.58 -4.45
C GLY A 24 1.06 -10.36 -2.98
N THR A 25 1.86 -9.33 -2.64
CA THR A 25 2.25 -9.06 -1.24
C THR A 25 1.15 -8.41 -0.39
N GLY A 26 0.03 -8.01 -1.00
CA GLY A 26 -1.13 -7.42 -0.29
C GLY A 26 -1.18 -5.89 -0.27
N LYS A 27 -0.51 -5.22 -1.22
CA LYS A 27 -0.51 -3.75 -1.40
C LYS A 27 -1.89 -3.09 -1.23
N SER A 28 -2.90 -3.52 -1.99
CA SER A 28 -4.24 -2.94 -1.94
C SER A 28 -4.88 -3.10 -0.56
N THR A 29 -4.66 -4.24 0.11
CA THR A 29 -5.12 -4.49 1.49
C THR A 29 -4.45 -3.55 2.48
N VAL A 30 -3.12 -3.38 2.37
CA VAL A 30 -2.37 -2.46 3.23
C VAL A 30 -2.75 -1.01 2.96
N ALA A 31 -2.97 -0.61 1.70
CA ALA A 31 -3.43 0.72 1.35
C ALA A 31 -4.83 1.02 1.95
N ALA A 32 -5.76 0.07 1.86
CA ALA A 32 -7.07 0.18 2.48
C ALA A 32 -7.00 0.25 4.02
N ALA A 33 -6.18 -0.60 4.66
CA ALA A 33 -5.96 -0.57 6.09
C ALA A 33 -5.30 0.75 6.54
N LEU A 34 -4.32 1.26 5.79
CA LEU A 34 -3.69 2.55 6.04
C LEU A 34 -4.69 3.71 5.91
N ALA A 35 -5.56 3.69 4.90
CA ALA A 35 -6.59 4.71 4.76
C ALA A 35 -7.57 4.73 5.94
N LEU A 36 -8.01 3.55 6.42
CA LEU A 36 -8.84 3.42 7.63
C LEU A 36 -8.10 3.86 8.89
N ALA A 37 -6.81 3.55 8.99
CA ALA A 37 -5.96 3.95 10.09
C ALA A 37 -5.84 5.49 10.16
N LEU A 38 -5.51 6.14 9.05
CA LEU A 38 -5.39 7.60 8.94
C LEU A 38 -6.72 8.33 9.13
N ALA A 39 -7.84 7.71 8.72
CA ALA A 39 -9.19 8.28 8.93
C ALA A 39 -9.64 8.15 10.40
N SER A 40 -8.92 7.39 11.22
CA SER A 40 -9.16 7.39 12.65
C SER A 40 -8.79 8.76 13.22
N SER A 41 -9.60 9.32 14.13
CA SER A 41 -9.46 10.70 14.67
C SER A 41 -10.06 11.83 13.82
N GLY A 42 -11.15 11.55 13.11
CA GLY A 42 -11.96 12.59 12.48
C GLY A 42 -11.43 13.13 11.16
N ARG A 43 -10.39 12.51 10.59
CA ARG A 43 -9.75 12.94 9.34
C ARG A 43 -10.50 12.43 8.10
N ASN A 44 -10.53 13.22 7.05
CA ASN A 44 -11.01 12.79 5.73
C ASN A 44 -9.84 12.23 4.92
N VAL A 45 -9.93 10.98 4.49
CA VAL A 45 -8.88 10.31 3.71
C VAL A 45 -9.43 9.88 2.36
N LEU A 46 -8.64 10.06 1.31
CA LEU A 46 -8.93 9.53 -0.03
C LEU A 46 -8.02 8.33 -0.32
N LEU A 47 -8.61 7.21 -0.73
CA LEU A 47 -7.92 6.03 -1.22
C LEU A 47 -8.05 5.96 -2.75
N CYS A 48 -6.94 6.08 -3.46
CA CYS A 48 -6.89 6.04 -4.92
C CYS A 48 -6.36 4.70 -5.41
N GLU A 49 -6.95 4.13 -6.46
CA GLU A 49 -6.41 2.98 -7.21
C GLU A 49 -6.20 3.37 -8.67
N VAL A 50 -5.04 3.00 -9.23
CA VAL A 50 -4.63 3.37 -10.61
C VAL A 50 -4.40 2.18 -11.55
N GLU A 51 -4.50 0.94 -11.04
CA GLU A 51 -4.20 -0.28 -11.79
C GLU A 51 -5.41 -0.89 -12.53
N GLY A 52 -6.63 -0.34 -12.40
CA GLY A 52 -7.78 -0.86 -13.15
C GLY A 52 -8.39 -2.15 -12.60
N ARG A 53 -7.96 -2.62 -11.42
CA ARG A 53 -8.29 -3.97 -10.90
C ARG A 53 -9.60 -4.01 -10.12
N GLN A 54 -10.13 -2.84 -9.72
CA GLN A 54 -11.32 -2.70 -8.87
C GLN A 54 -11.16 -3.50 -7.58
N GLY A 55 -9.94 -3.50 -7.02
CA GLY A 55 -9.59 -4.24 -5.82
C GLY A 55 -10.27 -3.65 -4.59
N ILE A 56 -10.32 -2.31 -4.51
CA ILE A 56 -10.96 -1.59 -3.41
C ILE A 56 -12.46 -1.92 -3.34
N ALA A 57 -13.18 -1.88 -4.46
CA ALA A 57 -14.61 -2.12 -4.49
C ALA A 57 -14.97 -3.49 -3.87
N ARG A 58 -14.23 -4.54 -4.24
CA ARG A 58 -14.40 -5.89 -3.69
C ARG A 58 -14.08 -5.96 -2.19
N MET A 59 -13.01 -5.33 -1.73
CA MET A 59 -12.62 -5.36 -0.31
C MET A 59 -13.62 -4.66 0.62
N PHE A 60 -14.30 -3.63 0.12
CA PHE A 60 -15.33 -2.90 0.86
C PHE A 60 -16.76 -3.39 0.60
N ASP A 61 -16.92 -4.45 -0.20
CA ASP A 61 -18.21 -5.02 -0.61
C ASP A 61 -19.16 -3.95 -1.19
N VAL A 62 -18.65 -3.18 -2.16
CA VAL A 62 -19.40 -2.14 -2.87
C VAL A 62 -19.36 -2.39 -4.38
N ASP A 63 -20.31 -1.80 -5.10
CA ASP A 63 -20.32 -1.80 -6.57
C ASP A 63 -19.00 -1.24 -7.14
N PRO A 64 -18.62 -1.66 -8.37
CA PRO A 64 -17.47 -1.09 -9.07
C PRO A 64 -17.45 0.44 -9.00
N LEU A 65 -16.31 0.98 -8.59
CA LEU A 65 -16.17 2.41 -8.36
C LEU A 65 -16.11 3.14 -9.71
N PRO A 66 -17.00 4.12 -9.96
CA PRO A 66 -16.87 4.98 -11.13
C PRO A 66 -15.69 5.95 -10.95
N TYR A 67 -15.43 6.74 -11.99
CA TYR A 67 -14.50 7.88 -11.94
C TYR A 67 -15.10 9.05 -11.14
N GLU A 68 -15.36 8.83 -9.85
CA GLU A 68 -15.95 9.78 -8.90
C GLU A 68 -15.51 9.43 -7.47
N GLU A 69 -15.30 10.46 -6.64
CA GLU A 69 -15.01 10.29 -5.21
C GLU A 69 -16.24 9.76 -4.47
N ARG A 70 -16.17 8.54 -3.92
CA ARG A 70 -17.28 7.92 -3.16
C ARG A 70 -16.87 7.57 -1.75
N ARG A 71 -17.71 7.89 -0.77
CA ARG A 71 -17.48 7.45 0.61
C ARG A 71 -17.70 5.95 0.72
N ILE A 72 -16.65 5.21 1.08
CA ILE A 72 -16.67 3.74 1.21
C ILE A 72 -16.66 3.27 2.66
N ALA A 73 -16.12 4.06 3.60
CA ALA A 73 -16.06 3.67 5.00
C ALA A 73 -16.02 4.87 5.95
N LYS A 74 -16.33 4.60 7.22
CA LYS A 74 -16.07 5.49 8.35
C LYS A 74 -14.84 4.95 9.08
N GLY A 75 -13.93 5.84 9.48
CA GLY A 75 -12.78 5.50 10.33
C GLY A 75 -13.21 5.15 11.75
N ALA A 76 -12.30 4.58 12.54
CA ALA A 76 -12.58 4.31 13.95
C ALA A 76 -12.72 5.65 14.72
N PRO A 77 -13.68 5.76 15.67
CA PRO A 77 -13.83 6.96 16.47
C PRO A 77 -12.59 7.19 17.37
N ASP A 78 -12.20 8.44 17.57
CA ASP A 78 -11.24 8.81 18.61
C ASP A 78 -11.85 8.70 20.03
N ALA A 79 -11.02 8.95 21.06
CA ALA A 79 -11.46 8.98 22.45
C ALA A 79 -12.58 10.02 22.72
N GLY A 80 -12.75 11.01 21.84
CA GLY A 80 -13.83 11.99 21.87
C GLY A 80 -15.05 11.61 21.02
N GLY A 81 -15.10 10.39 20.48
CA GLY A 81 -16.20 9.87 19.67
C GLY A 81 -16.22 10.36 18.22
N ARG A 82 -15.21 11.11 17.76
CA ARG A 82 -15.16 11.63 16.38
C ARG A 82 -14.56 10.59 15.44
N ALA A 83 -15.35 10.17 14.46
CA ALA A 83 -14.94 9.28 13.39
C ALA A 83 -14.68 10.08 12.10
N GLY A 84 -13.57 9.78 11.42
CA GLY A 84 -13.28 10.32 10.10
C GLY A 84 -13.96 9.51 8.99
N GLN A 85 -13.61 9.82 7.74
CA GLN A 85 -14.24 9.21 6.57
C GLN A 85 -13.19 8.79 5.56
N VAL A 86 -13.38 7.60 4.97
CA VAL A 86 -12.61 7.12 3.82
C VAL A 86 -13.46 7.24 2.58
N HIS A 87 -12.93 7.98 1.60
CA HIS A 87 -13.44 8.03 0.25
C HIS A 87 -12.53 7.20 -0.65
N ALA A 88 -13.10 6.63 -1.70
CA ALA A 88 -12.36 5.94 -2.73
C ALA A 88 -12.51 6.67 -4.06
N LEU A 89 -11.45 6.64 -4.87
CA LEU A 89 -11.45 7.08 -6.26
C LEU A 89 -10.76 6.03 -7.11
N HIS A 90 -11.50 5.51 -8.09
CA HIS A 90 -10.91 4.74 -9.16
C HIS A 90 -10.43 5.69 -10.25
N ILE A 91 -9.13 5.73 -10.51
CA ILE A 91 -8.56 6.59 -11.53
C ILE A 91 -8.25 5.72 -12.75
N ASP A 92 -9.01 5.91 -13.82
CA ASP A 92 -8.73 5.29 -15.10
C ASP A 92 -8.14 6.31 -16.10
N PRO A 93 -7.23 5.89 -16.99
CA PRO A 93 -6.55 6.80 -17.91
C PRO A 93 -7.49 7.49 -18.92
N GLU A 94 -8.57 6.83 -19.35
CA GLU A 94 -9.47 7.37 -20.39
C GLU A 94 -10.27 8.54 -19.82
N SER A 95 -10.89 8.35 -18.66
CA SER A 95 -11.61 9.41 -17.94
C SER A 95 -10.69 10.55 -17.52
N ALA A 96 -9.48 10.24 -17.04
CA ALA A 96 -8.50 11.26 -16.67
C ALA A 96 -8.05 12.09 -17.88
N LEU A 97 -7.87 11.48 -19.06
CA LEU A 97 -7.57 12.19 -20.29
C LEU A 97 -8.72 13.10 -20.72
N LEU A 98 -9.96 12.60 -20.68
CA LEU A 98 -11.16 13.40 -21.00
C LEU A 98 -11.32 14.60 -20.06
N GLU A 99 -11.13 14.40 -18.76
CA GLU A 99 -11.13 15.48 -17.75
C GLU A 99 -10.03 16.51 -18.06
N TYR A 100 -8.82 16.03 -18.34
CA TYR A 100 -7.67 16.86 -18.70
C TYR A 100 -7.94 17.73 -19.94
N LEU A 101 -8.44 17.14 -21.02
CA LEU A 101 -8.76 17.85 -22.26
C LEU A 101 -9.85 18.90 -22.04
N ALA A 102 -10.89 18.58 -21.28
CA ALA A 102 -11.96 19.52 -20.95
C ALA A 102 -11.46 20.75 -20.17
N MET A 103 -10.51 20.56 -19.25
CA MET A 103 -9.93 21.66 -18.47
C MET A 103 -9.05 22.60 -19.31
N TYR A 104 -8.16 22.05 -20.14
CA TYR A 104 -7.12 22.85 -20.81
C TYR A 104 -7.54 23.42 -22.16
N TYR A 105 -8.41 22.74 -22.90
CA TYR A 105 -8.81 23.18 -24.24
C TYR A 105 -10.14 23.96 -24.26
N LYS A 106 -10.70 24.29 -23.08
CA LYS A 106 -11.98 25.01 -22.94
C LYS A 106 -13.09 24.43 -23.82
N LEU A 107 -13.13 23.10 -23.97
CA LEU A 107 -14.28 22.45 -24.61
C LEU A 107 -15.46 22.67 -23.68
N GLY A 108 -16.39 23.56 -24.04
CA GLY A 108 -17.67 23.70 -23.34
C GLY A 108 -18.52 22.42 -23.45
N ARG A 109 -19.84 22.57 -23.55
CA ARG A 109 -20.76 21.42 -23.78
C ARG A 109 -20.44 20.58 -25.05
N ALA A 110 -19.52 21.04 -25.90
CA ALA A 110 -18.98 20.35 -27.06
C ALA A 110 -17.93 19.27 -26.74
N GLY A 111 -17.56 19.05 -25.47
CA GLY A 111 -16.60 18.00 -25.06
C GLY A 111 -17.00 16.56 -25.43
N LYS A 112 -18.26 16.33 -25.80
CA LYS A 112 -18.74 15.06 -26.36
C LYS A 112 -18.30 14.79 -27.80
N ALA A 113 -17.70 15.78 -28.48
CA ALA A 113 -17.26 15.68 -29.88
C ALA A 113 -15.74 15.50 -30.02
N LEU A 114 -15.03 15.16 -28.94
CA LEU A 114 -13.77 14.44 -29.07
C LEU A 114 -14.15 13.04 -29.51
N ASP A 115 -14.11 12.79 -30.81
CA ASP A 115 -14.45 11.48 -31.36
C ASP A 115 -13.56 10.42 -30.71
N ARG A 116 -14.04 9.19 -30.58
CA ARG A 116 -13.29 8.09 -29.94
C ARG A 116 -11.89 7.92 -30.57
N PHE A 117 -11.74 8.33 -31.84
CA PHE A 117 -10.47 8.44 -32.54
C PHE A 117 -9.46 9.45 -31.95
N GLY A 118 -9.86 10.66 -31.52
CA GLY A 118 -8.91 11.66 -31.00
C GLY A 118 -8.35 11.33 -29.61
N VAL A 119 -9.13 10.60 -28.80
CA VAL A 119 -8.71 10.08 -27.48
C VAL A 119 -7.79 8.88 -27.66
N ILE A 120 -8.14 7.96 -28.58
CA ILE A 120 -7.29 6.82 -28.93
C ILE A 120 -5.98 7.33 -29.52
N ASP A 121 -5.98 8.24 -30.49
CA ASP A 121 -4.77 8.79 -31.09
C ASP A 121 -3.90 9.57 -30.08
N PHE A 122 -4.48 10.34 -29.15
CA PHE A 122 -3.66 11.00 -28.12
C PHE A 122 -3.01 9.97 -27.17
N ALA A 123 -3.75 8.91 -26.80
CA ALA A 123 -3.26 7.83 -25.94
C ALA A 123 -2.26 6.89 -26.65
N THR A 124 -2.39 6.69 -27.96
CA THR A 124 -1.54 5.79 -28.77
C THR A 124 -0.36 6.51 -29.43
N THR A 125 -0.44 7.82 -29.66
CA THR A 125 0.49 8.55 -30.55
C THR A 125 1.42 9.52 -29.82
N ILE A 126 1.07 10.09 -28.66
CA ILE A 126 1.77 11.30 -28.18
C ILE A 126 2.96 11.09 -27.24
N ALA A 127 3.03 10.07 -26.39
CA ALA A 127 4.29 9.67 -25.73
C ALA A 127 4.13 8.45 -24.80
N PRO A 128 5.17 7.60 -24.66
CA PRO A 128 5.32 6.74 -23.49
C PRO A 128 5.12 7.55 -22.20
N GLY A 129 4.29 7.06 -21.28
CA GLY A 129 4.14 7.67 -19.95
C GLY A 129 3.04 8.73 -19.79
N VAL A 130 2.35 9.18 -20.84
CA VAL A 130 1.20 10.10 -20.71
C VAL A 130 0.15 9.57 -19.73
N ARG A 131 -0.10 8.25 -19.76
CA ARG A 131 -0.94 7.56 -18.79
C ARG A 131 -0.53 7.89 -17.35
N ASP A 132 0.74 7.72 -17.01
CA ASP A 132 1.22 7.85 -15.64
C ASP A 132 1.18 9.32 -15.18
N VAL A 133 1.36 10.29 -16.10
CA VAL A 133 1.16 11.72 -15.82
C VAL A 133 -0.29 12.08 -15.55
N LEU A 134 -1.24 11.52 -16.29
CA LEU A 134 -2.66 11.74 -16.04
C LEU A 134 -3.07 11.17 -14.67
N LEU A 135 -2.61 9.96 -14.36
CA LEU A 135 -2.89 9.30 -13.08
C LEU A 135 -2.28 10.07 -11.90
N THR A 136 -0.98 10.39 -11.96
CA THR A 136 -0.30 11.17 -10.92
C THR A 136 -0.84 12.60 -10.80
N GLY A 137 -1.24 13.21 -11.92
CA GLY A 137 -1.89 14.53 -11.95
C GLY A 137 -3.21 14.56 -11.20
N LYS A 138 -4.04 13.51 -11.32
CA LYS A 138 -5.30 13.41 -10.58
C LYS A 138 -5.08 13.24 -9.07
N VAL A 139 -4.08 12.43 -8.69
CA VAL A 139 -3.67 12.29 -7.28
C VAL A 139 -3.15 13.63 -6.72
N TYR A 140 -2.32 14.34 -7.49
CA TYR A 140 -1.81 15.66 -7.12
C TYR A 140 -2.93 16.68 -6.90
N GLU A 141 -3.94 16.72 -7.79
CA GLU A 141 -5.11 17.59 -7.64
C GLU A 141 -5.82 17.34 -6.30
N ALA A 142 -6.09 16.06 -5.97
CA ALA A 142 -6.73 15.68 -4.72
C ALA A 142 -5.91 16.09 -3.48
N VAL A 143 -4.58 15.99 -3.55
CA VAL A 143 -3.70 16.43 -2.45
C VAL A 143 -3.73 17.96 -2.31
N GLN A 144 -3.68 18.72 -3.40
CA GLN A 144 -3.49 20.18 -3.36
C GLN A 144 -4.79 20.99 -3.28
N ARG A 145 -5.94 20.31 -3.26
CA ARG A 145 -7.25 20.95 -3.15
C ARG A 145 -7.35 21.84 -1.89
N PRO A 146 -7.66 23.15 -2.03
CA PRO A 146 -7.70 24.07 -0.90
C PRO A 146 -8.91 23.82 0.01
N ARG A 147 -8.71 23.94 1.34
CA ARG A 147 -9.77 23.78 2.36
C ARG A 147 -10.95 24.77 2.21
N ALA A 148 -10.75 25.86 1.48
CA ALA A 148 -11.79 26.83 1.13
C ALA A 148 -12.10 26.75 -0.38
N GLY A 149 -12.74 25.65 -0.81
CA GLY A 149 -13.06 25.41 -2.22
C GLY A 149 -14.09 26.41 -2.78
N ARG A 150 -13.93 26.79 -4.06
CA ARG A 150 -14.87 27.66 -4.82
C ARG A 150 -16.24 27.00 -5.13
N ARG A 151 -16.41 25.70 -4.85
CA ARG A 151 -17.66 24.94 -5.05
C ARG A 151 -18.02 24.21 -3.75
N LYS A 152 -19.28 24.30 -3.32
CA LYS A 152 -19.81 23.75 -2.06
C LYS A 152 -19.67 22.22 -1.89
N GLU A 153 -19.40 21.49 -2.97
CA GLU A 153 -19.43 20.02 -3.00
C GLU A 153 -18.03 19.37 -2.97
N GLN A 154 -16.95 20.16 -3.05
CA GLN A 154 -15.60 19.61 -3.11
C GLN A 154 -15.07 19.22 -1.71
N ILE A 155 -14.74 17.94 -1.54
CA ILE A 155 -14.19 17.39 -0.30
C ILE A 155 -12.70 17.72 -0.24
N THR A 156 -12.24 18.28 0.88
CA THR A 156 -10.80 18.40 1.17
C THR A 156 -10.35 17.24 2.04
N TYR A 157 -9.27 16.59 1.61
CA TYR A 157 -8.71 15.44 2.32
C TYR A 157 -7.54 15.85 3.20
N ASP A 158 -7.45 15.28 4.39
CA ASP A 158 -6.29 15.45 5.28
C ASP A 158 -5.10 14.61 4.77
N ALA A 159 -5.37 13.41 4.24
CA ALA A 159 -4.39 12.54 3.60
C ALA A 159 -4.97 11.84 2.37
N VAL A 160 -4.09 11.49 1.42
CA VAL A 160 -4.38 10.68 0.24
C VAL A 160 -3.48 9.45 0.29
N VAL A 161 -4.08 8.26 0.16
CA VAL A 161 -3.38 6.98 0.04
C VAL A 161 -3.52 6.49 -1.39
N LEU A 162 -2.41 6.24 -2.05
CA LEU A 162 -2.36 5.72 -3.41
C LEU A 162 -1.97 4.23 -3.39
N ASP A 163 -2.90 3.37 -3.80
CA ASP A 163 -2.61 1.99 -4.19
C ASP A 163 -1.90 2.01 -5.54
N ALA A 164 -0.56 2.01 -5.49
CA ALA A 164 0.30 2.31 -6.62
C ALA A 164 0.66 1.05 -7.43
N PRO A 165 1.29 1.18 -8.61
CA PRO A 165 1.83 0.04 -9.32
C PRO A 165 2.85 -0.77 -8.50
N PRO A 166 3.17 -2.01 -8.90
CA PRO A 166 4.17 -2.85 -8.24
C PRO A 166 5.55 -2.19 -8.15
N THR A 167 6.39 -2.69 -7.24
CA THR A 167 7.69 -2.09 -6.93
C THR A 167 8.57 -1.92 -8.17
N GLY A 168 8.68 -2.94 -9.04
CA GLY A 168 9.44 -2.83 -10.29
C GLY A 168 8.96 -1.77 -11.31
N ARG A 169 7.83 -1.08 -11.08
CA ARG A 169 7.34 0.04 -11.89
C ARG A 169 7.21 1.36 -11.14
N ILE A 170 7.45 1.39 -9.83
CA ILE A 170 7.08 2.55 -9.00
C ILE A 170 7.94 3.77 -9.28
N SER A 171 9.26 3.59 -9.44
CA SER A 171 10.19 4.67 -9.72
C SER A 171 9.89 5.33 -11.07
N GLN A 172 9.66 4.52 -12.11
CA GLN A 172 9.21 5.00 -13.41
C GLN A 172 7.87 5.75 -13.29
N PHE A 173 6.85 5.13 -12.67
CA PHE A 173 5.51 5.70 -12.54
C PHE A 173 5.51 7.10 -11.88
N LEU A 174 6.29 7.27 -10.81
CA LEU A 174 6.42 8.56 -10.12
C LEU A 174 7.36 9.53 -10.85
N GLY A 175 8.35 9.00 -11.58
CA GLY A 175 9.39 9.75 -12.28
C GLY A 175 9.01 10.24 -13.67
N VAL A 176 7.96 9.71 -14.31
CA VAL A 176 7.57 10.05 -15.70
C VAL A 176 7.39 11.56 -15.91
N ASN A 177 6.94 12.29 -14.89
CA ASN A 177 6.79 13.74 -14.97
C ASN A 177 8.12 14.46 -15.30
N SER A 178 9.27 13.92 -14.87
CA SER A 178 10.59 14.48 -15.19
C SER A 178 10.97 14.28 -16.67
N GLU A 179 10.58 13.16 -17.27
CA GLU A 179 10.80 12.86 -18.69
C GLU A 179 9.92 13.74 -19.57
N LEU A 180 8.63 13.89 -19.20
CA LEU A 180 7.68 14.73 -19.93
C LEU A 180 7.96 16.23 -19.79
N ALA A 181 8.45 16.70 -18.63
CA ALA A 181 8.96 18.07 -18.47
C ALA A 181 10.16 18.37 -19.38
N GLY A 182 10.98 17.34 -19.68
CA GLY A 182 12.08 17.43 -20.64
C GLY A 182 11.62 17.53 -22.10
N LEU A 183 10.47 16.92 -22.44
CA LEU A 183 9.91 16.90 -23.80
C LEU A 183 9.12 18.18 -24.13
N ALA A 184 8.39 18.75 -23.17
CA ALA A 184 7.60 19.97 -23.36
C ALA A 184 8.36 21.22 -22.85
N ARG A 185 9.12 21.90 -23.71
CA ARG A 185 10.00 23.02 -23.31
C ARG A 185 9.27 24.24 -22.72
N VAL A 186 8.00 24.48 -23.07
CA VAL A 186 7.17 25.60 -22.60
C VAL A 186 5.69 25.20 -22.59
N GLY A 187 4.92 25.58 -21.56
CA GLY A 187 3.46 25.45 -21.54
C GLY A 187 2.87 24.95 -20.21
N PRO A 188 1.53 24.90 -20.09
CA PRO A 188 0.84 24.50 -18.86
C PRO A 188 1.16 23.05 -18.40
N ILE A 189 1.44 22.15 -19.34
CA ILE A 189 1.83 20.76 -19.08
C ILE A 189 3.13 20.70 -18.27
N LYS A 190 4.14 21.48 -18.67
CA LYS A 190 5.44 21.51 -17.99
C LYS A 190 5.29 22.01 -16.56
N ASN A 191 4.60 23.13 -16.36
CA ASN A 191 4.36 23.69 -15.01
C ASN A 191 3.61 22.69 -14.12
N GLN A 192 2.64 21.96 -14.68
CA GLN A 192 1.94 20.91 -13.93
C GLN A 192 2.88 19.77 -13.55
N ALA A 193 3.70 19.27 -14.48
CA ALA A 193 4.68 18.22 -14.22
C ALA A 193 5.69 18.63 -13.14
N ASP A 194 6.22 19.87 -13.21
CA ASP A 194 7.16 20.42 -12.23
C ASP A 194 6.53 20.48 -10.82
N ASN A 195 5.29 20.99 -10.72
CA ASN A 195 4.55 21.04 -9.46
C ASN A 195 4.26 19.64 -8.88
N ILE A 196 3.95 18.66 -9.73
CA ILE A 196 3.76 17.28 -9.30
C ILE A 196 5.08 16.73 -8.72
N MET A 197 6.19 16.93 -9.42
CA MET A 197 7.51 16.50 -8.95
C MET A 197 7.93 17.19 -7.64
N GLU A 198 7.61 18.46 -7.47
CA GLU A 198 7.83 19.19 -6.22
C GLU A 198 7.09 18.52 -5.05
N LEU A 199 5.80 18.19 -5.21
CA LEU A 199 5.05 17.47 -4.20
C LEU A 199 5.65 16.08 -3.92
N LEU A 200 5.91 15.31 -4.98
CA LEU A 200 6.40 13.92 -4.87
C LEU A 200 7.74 13.82 -4.17
N ARG A 201 8.63 14.82 -4.34
CA ARG A 201 9.94 14.87 -3.67
C ARG A 201 9.93 15.59 -2.31
N SER A 202 8.80 16.21 -1.94
CA SER A 202 8.70 16.94 -0.67
C SER A 202 8.49 16.00 0.54
N PRO A 203 8.75 16.49 1.78
CA PRO A 203 8.40 15.76 3.01
C PRO A 203 6.90 15.50 3.20
N ARG A 204 6.04 16.02 2.32
CA ARG A 204 4.59 15.76 2.32
C ARG A 204 4.23 14.45 1.62
N THR A 205 5.20 13.75 1.04
CA THR A 205 5.02 12.45 0.38
C THR A 205 5.85 11.38 1.10
N ALA A 206 5.33 10.16 1.19
CA ALA A 206 6.09 9.00 1.64
C ALA A 206 5.72 7.76 0.81
N VAL A 207 6.72 7.01 0.35
CA VAL A 207 6.53 5.76 -0.40
C VAL A 207 6.76 4.56 0.52
N HIS A 208 5.68 3.89 0.91
CA HIS A 208 5.69 2.68 1.74
C HIS A 208 5.76 1.44 0.86
N LEU A 209 6.62 0.47 1.22
CA LEU A 209 6.82 -0.76 0.45
C LEU A 209 6.25 -1.96 1.22
N VAL A 210 5.38 -2.72 0.57
CA VAL A 210 4.76 -3.91 1.13
C VAL A 210 5.50 -5.15 0.65
N THR A 211 6.00 -5.93 1.60
CA THR A 211 6.72 -7.17 1.34
C THR A 211 6.13 -8.33 2.15
N ILE A 212 6.56 -9.54 1.83
CA ILE A 212 6.37 -10.74 2.64
C ILE A 212 7.75 -11.33 2.88
N LEU A 213 7.93 -12.14 3.92
CA LEU A 213 9.23 -12.72 4.29
C LEU A 213 9.61 -13.89 3.37
N GLU A 214 9.84 -13.55 2.10
CA GLU A 214 10.32 -14.44 1.03
C GLU A 214 11.42 -13.72 0.25
N GLU A 215 12.35 -14.48 -0.31
CA GLU A 215 13.57 -13.94 -0.95
C GLU A 215 13.26 -12.93 -2.07
N MET A 216 12.42 -13.31 -3.04
CA MET A 216 12.11 -12.43 -4.17
C MET A 216 11.35 -11.15 -3.76
N PRO A 217 10.29 -11.19 -2.93
CA PRO A 217 9.65 -9.98 -2.39
C PRO A 217 10.60 -9.05 -1.62
N VAL A 218 11.48 -9.60 -0.78
CA VAL A 218 12.44 -8.78 -0.01
C VAL A 218 13.47 -8.17 -0.94
N GLN A 219 14.07 -8.94 -1.86
CA GLN A 219 15.01 -8.40 -2.84
C GLN A 219 14.39 -7.27 -3.67
N GLU A 220 13.18 -7.46 -4.20
CA GLU A 220 12.49 -6.42 -4.99
C GLU A 220 12.17 -5.18 -4.14
N THR A 221 11.97 -5.35 -2.83
CA THR A 221 11.78 -4.24 -1.89
C THR A 221 13.08 -3.45 -1.71
N SER A 222 14.21 -4.13 -1.49
CA SER A 222 15.54 -3.52 -1.39
C SER A 222 15.91 -2.75 -2.68
N ASP A 223 15.73 -3.38 -3.84
CA ASP A 223 15.98 -2.75 -5.14
C ASP A 223 15.10 -1.51 -5.33
N GLY A 224 13.81 -1.61 -5.00
CA GLY A 224 12.87 -0.49 -5.06
C GLY A 224 13.23 0.67 -4.13
N ILE A 225 13.71 0.39 -2.91
CA ILE A 225 14.20 1.41 -1.98
C ILE A 225 15.42 2.13 -2.57
N ALA A 226 16.38 1.39 -3.13
CA ALA A 226 17.56 1.96 -3.77
C ALA A 226 17.19 2.86 -4.97
N GLU A 227 16.27 2.40 -5.82
CA GLU A 227 15.77 3.18 -6.96
C GLU A 227 15.05 4.47 -6.53
N LEU A 228 14.17 4.39 -5.54
CA LEU A 228 13.45 5.55 -5.01
C LEU A 228 14.42 6.58 -4.42
N ARG A 229 15.41 6.14 -3.63
CA ARG A 229 16.46 7.01 -3.08
C ARG A 229 17.27 7.67 -4.18
N SER A 230 17.67 6.92 -5.21
CA SER A 230 18.40 7.45 -6.38
C SER A 230 17.59 8.50 -7.15
N ALA A 231 16.26 8.31 -7.25
CA ALA A 231 15.34 9.26 -7.88
C ALA A 231 15.00 10.50 -7.01
N GLY A 232 15.50 10.54 -5.77
CA GLY A 232 15.20 11.60 -4.79
C GLY A 232 13.77 11.55 -4.26
N LEU A 233 13.13 10.37 -4.28
CA LEU A 233 11.78 10.17 -3.76
C LEU A 233 11.85 9.73 -2.28
N PRO A 234 11.00 10.31 -1.39
CA PRO A 234 11.02 10.02 0.03
C PRO A 234 10.51 8.60 0.30
N VAL A 235 11.43 7.72 0.71
CA VAL A 235 11.07 6.38 1.17
C VAL A 235 10.43 6.49 2.56
N GLY A 236 9.26 5.87 2.69
CA GLY A 236 8.49 5.78 3.92
C GLY A 236 9.01 4.65 4.82
N GLY A 237 8.18 3.63 5.04
CA GLY A 237 8.54 2.44 5.80
C GLY A 237 8.16 1.16 5.07
N VAL A 238 8.69 0.03 5.54
CA VAL A 238 8.40 -1.30 4.99
C VAL A 238 7.30 -1.95 5.81
N VAL A 239 6.23 -2.38 5.15
CA VAL A 239 5.17 -3.18 5.75
C VAL A 239 5.39 -4.65 5.40
N VAL A 240 5.84 -5.43 6.38
CA VAL A 240 5.97 -6.89 6.26
C VAL A 240 4.59 -7.50 6.52
N ASN A 241 3.95 -7.95 5.47
CA ASN A 241 2.59 -8.50 5.50
C ASN A 241 2.61 -10.03 5.63
N LEU A 242 1.44 -10.60 5.96
CA LEU A 242 1.22 -12.04 6.07
C LEU A 242 2.16 -12.74 7.06
N VAL A 243 2.57 -12.05 8.13
CA VAL A 243 3.41 -12.63 9.19
C VAL A 243 2.64 -13.75 9.88
N ARG A 244 3.23 -14.94 9.86
CA ARG A 244 2.63 -16.15 10.45
C ARG A 244 2.86 -16.16 11.98
N PRO A 245 1.93 -16.69 12.79
CA PRO A 245 2.09 -16.78 14.24
C PRO A 245 3.29 -17.65 14.63
N ARG A 246 4.00 -17.25 15.68
CA ARG A 246 5.19 -17.94 16.16
C ARG A 246 4.80 -18.93 17.26
N ASP A 247 4.54 -20.17 16.86
CA ASP A 247 4.05 -21.22 17.77
C ASP A 247 5.18 -21.89 18.59
N LEU A 248 6.41 -21.87 18.06
CA LEU A 248 7.61 -22.42 18.71
C LEU A 248 8.65 -21.32 19.00
N GLY A 249 9.30 -21.41 20.16
CA GLY A 249 10.44 -20.56 20.53
C GLY A 249 11.72 -20.94 19.78
N ASP A 250 12.73 -20.06 19.79
CA ASP A 250 14.01 -20.25 19.07
C ASP A 250 14.68 -21.60 19.35
N ALA A 251 14.76 -21.99 20.62
CA ALA A 251 15.40 -23.25 21.02
C ALA A 251 14.66 -24.48 20.50
N ALA A 252 13.32 -24.46 20.54
CA ALA A 252 12.50 -25.56 20.03
C ALA A 252 12.61 -25.66 18.51
N LEU A 253 12.58 -24.53 17.80
CA LEU A 253 12.79 -24.50 16.34
C LEU A 253 14.16 -25.07 15.95
N ALA A 254 15.23 -24.71 16.68
CA ALA A 254 16.55 -25.25 16.44
C ALA A 254 16.61 -26.77 16.69
N GLN A 255 16.05 -27.25 17.80
CA GLN A 255 16.00 -28.69 18.11
C GLN A 255 15.24 -29.48 17.04
N VAL A 256 14.09 -28.97 16.58
CA VAL A 256 13.28 -29.62 15.56
C VAL A 256 14.02 -29.65 14.22
N ARG A 257 14.59 -28.52 13.78
CA ARG A 257 15.38 -28.42 12.54
C ARG A 257 16.60 -29.35 12.54
N ASP A 258 17.32 -29.41 13.65
CA ASP A 258 18.57 -30.16 13.77
C ASP A 258 18.35 -31.63 14.16
N GLU A 259 17.09 -32.10 14.12
CA GLU A 259 16.71 -33.49 14.39
C GLU A 259 16.97 -33.96 15.83
N GLN A 260 17.01 -33.03 16.79
CA GLN A 260 17.36 -33.29 18.20
C GLN A 260 16.15 -33.47 19.12
N VAL A 261 14.97 -33.73 18.56
CA VAL A 261 13.73 -33.91 19.34
C VAL A 261 13.60 -35.35 19.81
N ASP A 262 13.29 -35.54 21.09
CA ASP A 262 12.99 -36.85 21.65
C ASP A 262 11.62 -37.34 21.15
N GLN A 263 11.65 -38.30 20.22
CA GLN A 263 10.43 -38.90 19.65
C GLN A 263 9.56 -39.60 20.70
N ALA A 264 10.18 -40.21 21.72
CA ALA A 264 9.45 -40.90 22.78
C ALA A 264 8.70 -39.90 23.66
N ALA A 265 9.30 -38.74 23.92
CA ALA A 265 8.62 -37.64 24.61
C ALA A 265 7.42 -37.11 23.81
N VAL A 266 7.58 -36.91 22.49
CA VAL A 266 6.47 -36.50 21.61
C VAL A 266 5.33 -37.52 21.60
N ALA A 267 5.64 -38.82 21.48
CA ALA A 267 4.64 -39.89 21.55
C ALA A 267 3.91 -39.92 22.90
N SER A 268 4.64 -39.71 23.99
CA SER A 268 4.08 -39.62 25.35
C SER A 268 3.13 -38.43 25.49
N ASP A 269 3.51 -37.27 24.95
CA ASP A 269 2.70 -36.05 24.99
C ASP A 269 1.41 -36.18 24.17
N LEU A 270 1.48 -36.79 22.97
CA LEU A 270 0.30 -37.08 22.15
C LEU A 270 -0.67 -38.05 22.83
N THR A 271 -0.13 -39.10 23.46
CA THR A 271 -0.93 -40.05 24.24
C THR A 271 -1.61 -39.36 25.42
N ARG A 272 -0.90 -38.46 26.11
CA ARG A 272 -1.46 -37.64 27.21
C ARG A 272 -2.56 -36.71 26.71
N ALA A 273 -2.45 -36.21 25.48
CA ALA A 273 -3.48 -35.45 24.78
C ALA A 273 -4.64 -36.30 24.24
N LYS A 274 -4.62 -37.62 24.47
CA LYS A 274 -5.62 -38.60 23.97
C LYS A 274 -5.70 -38.68 22.45
N VAL A 275 -4.58 -38.42 21.77
CA VAL A 275 -4.41 -38.68 20.34
C VAL A 275 -4.01 -40.15 20.17
N ASP A 276 -4.58 -40.83 19.17
CA ASP A 276 -4.16 -42.19 18.82
C ASP A 276 -2.80 -42.11 18.12
N VAL A 277 -1.79 -42.77 18.68
CA VAL A 277 -0.39 -42.61 18.25
C VAL A 277 0.09 -43.89 17.60
N ASP A 278 0.47 -43.81 16.33
CA ASP A 278 1.33 -44.78 15.68
C ASP A 278 2.70 -44.17 15.36
N ALA A 279 3.67 -45.02 15.00
CA ALA A 279 5.02 -44.56 14.68
C ALA A 279 5.07 -43.62 13.46
N GLY A 280 4.18 -43.83 12.48
CA GLY A 280 4.11 -43.01 11.28
C GLY A 280 3.58 -41.59 11.56
N LEU A 281 2.67 -41.45 12.52
CA LEU A 281 2.17 -40.15 12.96
C LEU A 281 3.29 -39.31 13.60
N VAL A 282 4.08 -39.89 14.49
CA VAL A 282 5.18 -39.18 15.16
C VAL A 282 6.22 -38.72 14.14
N GLU A 283 6.62 -39.60 13.22
CA GLU A 283 7.55 -39.26 12.13
C GLU A 283 7.01 -38.12 11.27
N SER A 284 5.73 -38.19 10.89
CA SER A 284 5.07 -37.16 10.06
C SER A 284 5.01 -35.79 10.75
N LEU A 285 4.67 -35.76 12.05
CA LEU A 285 4.61 -34.52 12.82
C LEU A 285 6.00 -33.89 13.01
N LEU A 286 7.03 -34.71 13.22
CA LEU A 286 8.41 -34.22 13.30
C LEU A 286 8.89 -33.67 11.96
N GLN A 287 8.51 -34.30 10.84
CA GLN A 287 8.81 -33.77 9.52
C GLN A 287 8.09 -32.43 9.26
N GLU A 288 6.81 -32.31 9.60
CA GLU A 288 6.08 -31.04 9.49
C GLU A 288 6.69 -29.94 10.37
N GLY A 289 7.12 -30.30 11.59
CA GLY A 289 7.86 -29.41 12.48
C GLY A 289 9.20 -28.95 11.88
N ARG A 290 9.94 -29.85 11.22
CA ARG A 290 11.21 -29.52 10.53
C ARG A 290 10.97 -28.55 9.40
N ASP A 291 9.99 -28.82 8.54
CA ASP A 291 9.63 -27.95 7.43
C ASP A 291 9.22 -26.56 7.93
N HIS A 292 8.46 -26.52 9.03
CA HIS A 292 8.13 -25.26 9.71
C HIS A 292 9.38 -24.54 10.21
N ALA A 293 10.31 -25.23 10.87
CA ALA A 293 11.52 -24.63 11.42
C ALA A 293 12.47 -24.10 10.34
N VAL A 294 12.62 -24.82 9.22
CA VAL A 294 13.38 -24.36 8.05
C VAL A 294 12.75 -23.11 7.45
N ARG A 295 11.42 -23.10 7.26
CA ARG A 295 10.69 -21.92 6.77
C ARG A 295 10.86 -20.73 7.71
N ARG A 296 10.83 -20.95 9.03
CA ARG A 296 11.05 -19.90 10.03
C ARG A 296 12.44 -19.29 9.96
N LEU A 297 13.46 -20.12 9.81
CA LEU A 297 14.83 -19.65 9.64
C LEU A 297 14.96 -18.74 8.42
N LEU A 298 14.34 -19.12 7.30
CA LEU A 298 14.29 -18.27 6.11
C LEU A 298 13.59 -16.94 6.39
N GLU A 299 12.42 -16.98 7.03
CA GLU A 299 11.65 -15.77 7.37
C GLU A 299 12.46 -14.82 8.29
N ASP A 300 13.22 -15.35 9.24
CA ASP A 300 14.08 -14.56 10.14
C ASP A 300 15.27 -13.94 9.39
N GLN A 301 15.89 -14.66 8.45
CA GLN A 301 16.93 -14.12 7.57
C GLN A 301 16.39 -12.98 6.71
N GLN A 302 15.21 -13.16 6.11
CA GLN A 302 14.56 -12.12 5.31
C GLN A 302 14.16 -10.91 6.16
N ARG A 303 13.74 -11.13 7.40
CA ARG A 303 13.44 -10.05 8.36
C ARG A 303 14.68 -9.23 8.70
N ALA A 304 15.83 -9.88 8.85
CA ALA A 304 17.11 -9.21 9.08
C ALA A 304 17.49 -8.29 7.90
N LEU A 305 17.36 -8.78 6.66
CA LEU A 305 17.60 -7.98 5.45
C LEU A 305 16.68 -6.74 5.38
N VAL A 306 15.38 -6.90 5.69
CA VAL A 306 14.46 -5.74 5.75
C VAL A 306 14.88 -4.72 6.81
N ALA A 307 15.41 -5.18 7.95
CA ALA A 307 15.87 -4.28 9.01
C ALA A 307 17.13 -3.48 8.62
N GLU A 308 17.98 -4.02 7.73
CA GLU A 308 19.18 -3.36 7.22
C GLU A 308 18.87 -2.17 6.29
N GLU A 309 17.64 -2.07 5.77
CA GLU A 309 17.21 -0.96 4.89
C GLU A 309 17.22 0.42 5.59
N GLY A 310 17.27 0.45 6.92
CA GLY A 310 17.36 1.69 7.69
C GLY A 310 16.09 2.54 7.64
N VAL A 311 14.93 1.93 7.44
CA VAL A 311 13.61 2.57 7.44
C VAL A 311 12.68 1.90 8.48
N PRO A 312 11.64 2.58 8.98
CA PRO A 312 10.69 1.96 9.90
C PRO A 312 10.05 0.71 9.31
N THR A 313 9.96 -0.35 10.11
CA THR A 313 9.31 -1.62 9.73
C THR A 313 8.03 -1.81 10.53
N TYR A 314 6.97 -2.27 9.84
CA TYR A 314 5.67 -2.56 10.43
C TYR A 314 5.26 -3.98 10.04
N GLU A 315 4.76 -4.77 10.99
CA GLU A 315 4.37 -6.15 10.76
C GLU A 315 2.86 -6.33 10.84
N LEU A 316 2.28 -6.99 9.83
CA LEU A 316 0.87 -7.34 9.77
C LEU A 316 0.69 -8.86 9.72
N PRO A 317 -0.19 -9.44 10.55
CA PRO A 317 -0.37 -10.87 10.63
C PRO A 317 -1.10 -11.42 9.40
N ARG A 318 -0.89 -12.69 9.12
CA ARG A 318 -1.71 -13.43 8.16
C ARG A 318 -3.10 -13.68 8.75
N ILE A 319 -4.14 -13.15 8.09
CA ILE A 319 -5.54 -13.43 8.42
C ILE A 319 -6.03 -14.62 7.57
N ALA A 320 -6.41 -15.72 8.23
CA ALA A 320 -6.77 -16.96 7.56
C ALA A 320 -8.17 -16.94 6.89
N GLY A 321 -9.11 -16.17 7.44
CA GLY A 321 -10.52 -16.12 6.99
C GLY A 321 -10.78 -15.30 5.73
N GLY A 322 -9.73 -14.82 5.04
CA GLY A 322 -9.85 -13.84 3.96
C GLY A 322 -9.87 -12.40 4.48
N ILE A 323 -9.83 -11.45 3.55
CA ILE A 323 -9.83 -10.01 3.87
C ILE A 323 -11.23 -9.46 3.65
N ASP A 324 -11.98 -9.30 4.74
CA ASP A 324 -13.23 -8.57 4.79
C ASP A 324 -13.05 -7.20 5.46
N ARG A 325 -14.16 -6.47 5.65
CA ARG A 325 -14.13 -5.17 6.33
C ARG A 325 -13.64 -5.26 7.79
N GLY A 326 -13.93 -6.35 8.49
CA GLY A 326 -13.49 -6.56 9.88
C GLY A 326 -11.97 -6.72 9.95
N ALA A 327 -11.42 -7.56 9.08
CA ALA A 327 -9.99 -7.76 8.89
C ALA A 327 -9.27 -6.44 8.57
N LEU A 328 -9.82 -5.62 7.68
CA LEU A 328 -9.24 -4.30 7.37
C LEU A 328 -9.18 -3.37 8.59
N VAL A 329 -10.19 -3.40 9.47
CA VAL A 329 -10.20 -2.61 10.70
C VAL A 329 -9.16 -3.14 11.70
N GLU A 330 -8.99 -4.45 11.82
CA GLU A 330 -7.94 -5.06 12.64
C GLU A 330 -6.54 -4.65 12.17
N LEU A 331 -6.27 -4.78 10.87
CA LEU A 331 -4.99 -4.36 10.26
C LEU A 331 -4.76 -2.85 10.46
N ALA A 332 -5.80 -2.02 10.31
CA ALA A 332 -5.70 -0.59 10.56
C ALA A 332 -5.31 -0.26 12.01
N GLN A 333 -5.88 -0.97 12.99
CA GLN A 333 -5.51 -0.79 14.40
C GLN A 333 -4.05 -1.19 14.67
N LEU A 334 -3.56 -2.26 14.03
CA LEU A 334 -2.17 -2.68 14.14
C LEU A 334 -1.20 -1.65 13.54
N LEU A 335 -1.53 -1.08 12.38
CA LEU A 335 -0.73 0.00 11.78
C LEU A 335 -0.63 1.22 12.70
N ARG A 336 -1.74 1.61 13.35
CA ARG A 336 -1.75 2.71 14.33
C ARG A 336 -0.92 2.40 15.57
N LYS A 337 -1.09 1.20 16.13
CA LYS A 337 -0.35 0.76 17.32
C LYS A 337 1.17 0.78 17.09
N GLN A 338 1.59 0.50 15.85
CA GLN A 338 3.01 0.49 15.47
C GLN A 338 3.54 1.87 15.03
N GLY A 339 2.67 2.89 14.89
CA GLY A 339 3.06 4.27 14.62
C GLY A 339 3.02 4.69 13.15
N LEU A 340 2.56 3.83 12.22
CA LEU A 340 2.42 4.20 10.81
C LEU A 340 1.32 5.27 10.59
N ALA A 341 0.32 5.33 11.46
CA ALA A 341 -0.85 6.21 11.34
C ALA A 341 -1.39 6.69 12.69
#